data_AF-A0A6S7IWV6-F1
#
_entry.id   AF-A0A6S7IWV6-F1
#
_cell.length_a   1.000
_cell.length_b   1.000
_cell.length_c   1.000
_cell.angle_alpha   90.00
_cell.angle_beta   90.00
_cell.angle_gamma   90.00
#
_symmetry.space_group_name_H-M   'P 1'
#
loop_
_entity.id
_entity.type
_entity.pdbx_description
1 polymer ?
#
loop_
_entity_poly.entity_id
_entity_poly.type
_entity_poly.pdbx_seq_one_letter_code
_entity_poly.pdbx_strand_id
1 'polypeptide(L)'
;MKVSLNSFFHGIRFALQKCKFDGVFLKVKQYKILDALISGRDVIGVLPTGYGKSIIFQLLPFLHEYHSISDAGNIVIVVAPLNALIEDQIKSLRKRGVSAGMLRTKPQNMRTIADNTNCDSDSDSNTDENNIDNELEQDAGNELSSIRSGKFRLLFIHPEGFISCREGRKILTSEPYQKNVVCCVVDEAHLVHEWGEDFRPDFSKLSQLRALFPCTPMLALTASAHQKVLKRKPSVFGSESYERILCPIAKELKTTLINYPLTIIYLPLKWCGHAFKLFIQILQEKSYFPAGETHDPSKCLFAQFHAAQTDKMKSEILEQLTGESERHNIRVVFATVAIGLGVNIPNVRQVIHIGPPRTIESYYQEIGRAGRDGRSARAVLYYSGSEIATNKPGMTDEMRVFCPTVKTCL
;
A
#
# COMPACT_ATOMS: atom_id res chain seq x y z
N MET A 1 -25.29 9.26 -12.75
CA MET A 1 -26.47 8.51 -13.23
C MET A 1 -27.11 7.84 -12.01
N LYS A 2 -28.41 8.01 -11.73
CA LYS A 2 -29.07 7.25 -10.64
C LYS A 2 -29.50 5.89 -11.19
N VAL A 3 -28.71 4.86 -10.92
CA VAL A 3 -28.97 3.48 -11.35
C VAL A 3 -29.94 2.84 -10.35
N SER A 4 -30.95 2.11 -10.83
CA SER A 4 -31.84 1.36 -9.93
C SER A 4 -31.09 0.19 -9.29
N LEU A 5 -31.45 -0.17 -8.06
CA LEU A 5 -30.75 -1.23 -7.32
C LEU A 5 -30.75 -2.57 -8.10
N ASN A 6 -31.85 -2.91 -8.76
CA ASN A 6 -31.95 -4.10 -9.60
C ASN A 6 -31.03 -4.01 -10.84
N SER A 7 -30.98 -2.86 -11.51
CA SER A 7 -30.09 -2.66 -12.65
C SER A 7 -28.62 -2.76 -12.24
N PHE A 8 -28.24 -2.20 -11.08
CA PHE A 8 -26.88 -2.29 -10.55
C PHE A 8 -26.45 -3.75 -10.33
N PHE A 9 -27.27 -4.56 -9.65
CA PHE A 9 -26.93 -5.97 -9.43
C PHE A 9 -26.87 -6.81 -10.71
N HIS A 10 -27.72 -6.52 -11.71
CA HIS A 10 -27.61 -7.15 -13.03
C HIS A 10 -26.32 -6.74 -13.75
N GLY A 11 -25.94 -5.47 -13.68
CA GLY A 11 -24.69 -4.97 -14.23
C GLY A 11 -23.46 -5.62 -13.59
N ILE A 12 -23.49 -5.84 -12.27
CA ILE A 12 -22.41 -6.57 -11.57
C ILE A 12 -22.31 -8.02 -12.07
N ARG A 13 -23.45 -8.72 -12.22
CA ARG A 13 -23.45 -10.10 -12.75
C ARG A 13 -22.90 -10.14 -14.17
N PHE A 14 -23.33 -9.21 -15.02
CA PHE A 14 -22.82 -9.06 -16.38
C PHE A 14 -21.30 -8.84 -16.39
N ALA A 15 -20.79 -7.93 -15.56
CA ALA A 15 -19.36 -7.64 -15.47
C ALA A 15 -18.55 -8.85 -14.99
N LEU A 16 -19.03 -9.57 -13.97
CA LEU A 16 -18.39 -10.79 -13.48
C LEU A 16 -18.29 -11.86 -14.57
N GLN A 17 -19.36 -12.04 -15.36
CA GLN A 17 -19.39 -12.97 -16.48
C GLN A 17 -18.41 -12.57 -17.60
N LYS A 18 -18.38 -11.29 -17.98
CA LYS A 18 -17.43 -10.76 -18.98
C LYS A 18 -15.97 -10.92 -18.54
N CYS A 19 -15.70 -10.78 -17.25
CA CYS A 19 -14.38 -11.00 -16.66
C CYS A 19 -14.04 -12.47 -16.36
N LYS A 20 -14.95 -13.41 -16.64
CA LYS A 20 -14.84 -14.85 -16.31
C LYS A 20 -14.49 -15.10 -14.84
N PHE A 21 -15.14 -14.37 -13.93
CA PHE A 21 -15.05 -14.61 -12.50
C PHE A 21 -16.13 -15.60 -12.07
N ASP A 22 -15.86 -16.89 -12.30
CA ASP A 22 -16.80 -17.97 -11.99
C ASP A 22 -16.91 -18.19 -10.47
N GLY A 23 -18.14 -18.21 -9.95
CA GLY A 23 -18.42 -18.48 -8.54
C GLY A 23 -17.96 -17.39 -7.55
N VAL A 24 -17.55 -16.22 -8.03
CA VAL A 24 -17.09 -15.12 -7.16
C VAL A 24 -18.26 -14.27 -6.69
N PHE A 25 -18.36 -14.07 -5.37
CA PHE A 25 -19.29 -13.12 -4.76
C PHE A 25 -18.53 -11.90 -4.24
N LEU A 26 -19.03 -10.71 -4.58
CA LEU A 26 -18.45 -9.47 -4.06
C LEU A 26 -18.80 -9.29 -2.58
N LYS A 27 -17.86 -8.72 -1.83
CA LYS A 27 -18.02 -8.33 -0.43
C LYS A 27 -18.75 -7.00 -0.34
N VAL A 28 -19.40 -6.74 0.80
CA VAL A 28 -20.21 -5.52 1.04
C VAL A 28 -19.47 -4.22 0.67
N LYS A 29 -18.21 -4.08 1.08
CA LYS A 29 -17.42 -2.87 0.74
C LYS A 29 -17.13 -2.73 -0.77
N GLN A 30 -16.93 -3.83 -1.50
CA GLN A 30 -16.72 -3.78 -2.96
C GLN A 30 -17.99 -3.27 -3.66
N TYR A 31 -19.18 -3.74 -3.26
CA TYR A 31 -20.45 -3.21 -3.77
C TYR A 31 -20.59 -1.71 -3.52
N LYS A 32 -20.30 -1.24 -2.29
CA LYS A 32 -20.39 0.19 -1.94
C LYS A 32 -19.45 1.06 -2.78
N ILE A 33 -18.24 0.58 -3.04
CA ILE A 33 -17.26 1.31 -3.86
C ILE A 33 -17.74 1.37 -5.32
N LEU A 34 -18.18 0.24 -5.89
CA LEU A 34 -18.69 0.19 -7.26
C LEU A 34 -19.93 1.08 -7.47
N ASP A 35 -20.87 1.08 -6.52
CA ASP A 35 -22.05 1.95 -6.54
C ASP A 35 -21.68 3.44 -6.48
N ALA A 36 -20.68 3.80 -5.66
CA ALA A 36 -20.18 5.17 -5.60
C ALA A 36 -19.53 5.61 -6.91
N LEU A 37 -18.69 4.75 -7.51
CA LEU A 37 -18.00 5.04 -8.77
C LEU A 37 -18.95 5.17 -9.95
N ILE A 38 -19.92 4.27 -10.12
CA ILE A 38 -20.92 4.35 -11.21
C ILE A 38 -21.83 5.58 -11.05
N SER A 39 -21.99 6.07 -9.83
CA SER A 39 -22.70 7.31 -9.53
C SER A 39 -21.88 8.57 -9.86
N GLY A 40 -20.61 8.43 -10.27
CA GLY A 40 -19.72 9.53 -10.62
C GLY A 40 -18.93 10.11 -9.44
N ARG A 41 -18.84 9.39 -8.31
CA ARG A 41 -18.15 9.90 -7.10
C ARG A 41 -16.73 9.36 -7.01
N ASP A 42 -15.82 10.21 -6.56
CA ASP A 42 -14.48 9.80 -6.14
C ASP A 42 -14.54 8.94 -4.88
N VAL A 43 -13.64 7.96 -4.78
CA VAL A 43 -13.61 7.02 -3.65
C VAL A 43 -12.20 6.72 -3.22
N ILE A 44 -11.95 6.79 -1.91
CA ILE A 44 -10.79 6.20 -1.26
C ILE A 44 -11.21 4.87 -0.61
N GLY A 45 -10.69 3.77 -1.15
CA GLY A 45 -10.98 2.40 -0.73
C GLY A 45 -9.88 1.84 0.15
N VAL A 46 -10.02 1.99 1.47
CA VAL A 46 -9.15 1.38 2.47
C VAL A 46 -9.60 -0.06 2.75
N LEU A 47 -8.95 -1.03 2.12
CA LEU A 47 -9.33 -2.44 2.13
C LEU A 47 -8.11 -3.33 2.38
N PRO A 48 -8.13 -4.28 3.33
CA PRO A 48 -6.95 -5.09 3.65
C PRO A 48 -6.42 -5.88 2.44
N THR A 49 -5.14 -6.25 2.48
CA THR A 49 -4.55 -7.13 1.46
C THR A 49 -5.33 -8.45 1.40
N GLY A 50 -5.51 -9.00 0.20
CA GLY A 50 -6.36 -10.19 -0.02
C GLY A 50 -7.87 -9.93 0.07
N TYR A 51 -8.33 -8.71 0.36
CA TYR A 51 -9.76 -8.39 0.32
C TYR A 51 -10.36 -8.54 -1.09
N GLY A 52 -9.51 -8.44 -2.11
CA GLY A 52 -9.89 -8.40 -3.53
C GLY A 52 -10.02 -6.97 -4.03
N LYS A 53 -9.02 -6.11 -3.81
CA LYS A 53 -9.03 -4.71 -4.27
C LYS A 53 -9.17 -4.62 -5.79
N SER A 54 -8.38 -5.43 -6.51
CA SER A 54 -8.31 -5.38 -7.97
C SER A 54 -9.62 -5.71 -8.68
N ILE A 55 -10.48 -6.57 -8.10
CA ILE A 55 -11.79 -6.89 -8.72
C ILE A 55 -12.67 -5.63 -8.87
N ILE A 56 -12.49 -4.62 -8.01
CA ILE A 56 -13.26 -3.38 -8.05
C ILE A 56 -13.01 -2.69 -9.39
N PHE A 57 -11.76 -2.37 -9.71
CA PHE A 57 -11.47 -1.67 -10.96
C PHE A 57 -11.51 -2.57 -12.19
N GLN A 58 -11.31 -3.88 -12.05
CA GLN A 58 -11.40 -4.82 -13.17
C GLN A 58 -12.82 -4.98 -13.72
N LEU A 59 -13.85 -4.82 -12.87
CA LEU A 59 -15.24 -4.91 -13.29
C LEU A 59 -15.78 -3.61 -13.92
N LEU A 60 -15.20 -2.45 -13.59
CA LEU A 60 -15.70 -1.14 -14.01
C LEU A 60 -15.91 -0.99 -15.53
N PRO A 61 -15.01 -1.43 -16.42
CA PRO A 61 -15.22 -1.33 -17.87
C PRO A 61 -16.55 -1.94 -18.31
N PHE A 62 -16.87 -3.11 -17.77
CA PHE A 62 -18.05 -3.89 -18.16
C PHE A 62 -19.30 -3.45 -17.42
N LEU A 63 -19.14 -2.95 -16.19
CA LEU A 63 -20.24 -2.33 -15.46
C LEU A 63 -20.71 -1.05 -16.17
N HIS A 64 -19.78 -0.22 -16.66
CA HIS A 64 -20.10 0.92 -17.51
C HIS A 64 -20.70 0.50 -18.85
N GLU A 65 -20.18 -0.54 -19.51
CA GLU A 65 -20.75 -1.11 -20.74
C GLU A 65 -22.22 -1.50 -20.57
N TYR A 66 -22.58 -2.10 -19.44
CA TYR A 66 -23.97 -2.47 -19.17
C TYR A 66 -24.91 -1.26 -18.99
N HIS A 67 -24.40 -0.16 -18.44
CA HIS A 67 -25.19 1.04 -18.14
C HIS A 67 -25.15 2.12 -19.24
N SER A 68 -24.20 2.03 -20.16
CA SER A 68 -24.08 2.94 -21.32
C SER A 68 -24.85 2.40 -22.53
N ILE A 69 -25.46 3.31 -23.29
CA ILE A 69 -26.10 3.02 -24.58
C ILE A 69 -25.06 2.99 -25.74
N SER A 70 -23.82 3.43 -25.47
CA SER A 70 -22.74 3.53 -26.46
C SER A 70 -21.77 2.36 -26.37
N ASP A 71 -21.48 1.75 -27.53
CA ASP A 71 -20.43 0.74 -27.75
C ASP A 71 -19.00 1.30 -27.66
N ALA A 72 -18.83 2.59 -27.33
CA ALA A 72 -17.52 3.20 -27.18
C ALA A 72 -16.75 2.52 -26.02
N GLY A 73 -15.49 2.18 -26.27
CA GLY A 73 -14.69 1.35 -25.36
C GLY A 73 -14.67 1.93 -23.95
N ASN A 74 -14.98 1.16 -22.93
CA ASN A 74 -14.92 1.64 -21.54
C ASN A 74 -13.51 1.38 -21.00
N ILE A 75 -12.69 2.42 -20.87
CA ILE A 75 -11.28 2.32 -20.48
C ILE A 75 -11.12 2.67 -19.00
N VAL A 76 -10.41 1.84 -18.26
CA VAL A 76 -9.93 2.17 -16.92
C VAL A 76 -8.42 2.35 -16.96
N ILE A 77 -7.96 3.50 -16.50
CA ILE A 77 -6.52 3.78 -16.34
C ILE A 77 -6.13 3.36 -14.92
N VAL A 78 -5.13 2.51 -14.78
CA VAL A 78 -4.60 2.04 -13.49
C VAL A 78 -3.17 2.50 -13.33
N VAL A 79 -2.96 3.46 -12.43
CA VAL A 79 -1.63 3.83 -11.97
C VAL A 79 -1.19 2.81 -10.91
N ALA A 80 -0.08 2.14 -11.16
CA ALA A 80 0.49 1.19 -10.23
C ALA A 80 2.02 1.34 -10.15
N PRO A 81 2.64 1.05 -8.99
CA PRO A 81 4.05 1.38 -8.74
C PRO A 81 5.07 0.35 -9.19
N LEU A 82 4.70 -0.93 -9.25
CA LEU A 82 5.64 -2.03 -9.43
C LEU A 82 5.37 -2.77 -10.75
N ASN A 83 6.43 -2.95 -11.56
CA ASN A 83 6.37 -3.70 -12.83
C ASN A 83 5.84 -5.11 -12.62
N ALA A 84 6.42 -5.86 -11.66
CA ALA A 84 6.04 -7.24 -11.40
C ALA A 84 4.54 -7.37 -11.07
N LEU A 85 4.00 -6.45 -10.27
CA LEU A 85 2.58 -6.44 -9.92
C LEU A 85 1.68 -6.16 -11.13
N ILE A 86 2.09 -5.21 -11.99
CA ILE A 86 1.36 -4.88 -13.22
C ILE A 86 1.36 -6.08 -14.18
N GLU A 87 2.53 -6.71 -14.38
CA GLU A 87 2.69 -7.84 -15.29
C GLU A 87 1.84 -9.04 -14.87
N ASP A 88 1.83 -9.38 -13.58
CA ASP A 88 0.98 -10.43 -13.04
C ASP A 88 -0.52 -10.13 -13.24
N GLN A 89 -0.93 -8.87 -13.03
CA GLN A 89 -2.32 -8.46 -13.26
C GLN A 89 -2.71 -8.55 -14.75
N ILE A 90 -1.86 -8.06 -15.65
CA ILE A 90 -2.09 -8.12 -17.10
C ILE A 90 -2.17 -9.58 -17.57
N LYS A 91 -1.24 -10.43 -17.13
CA LYS A 91 -1.22 -11.87 -17.47
C LYS A 91 -2.52 -12.56 -17.01
N SER A 92 -2.96 -12.28 -15.79
CA SER A 92 -4.22 -12.79 -15.23
C SER A 92 -5.45 -12.31 -16.00
N LEU A 93 -5.48 -11.04 -16.43
CA LEU A 93 -6.57 -10.46 -17.21
C LEU A 93 -6.63 -11.06 -18.63
N ARG A 94 -5.49 -11.12 -19.33
CA ARG A 94 -5.41 -11.69 -20.68
C ARG A 94 -5.80 -13.17 -20.70
N LYS A 95 -5.39 -13.95 -19.68
CA LYS A 95 -5.82 -15.36 -19.53
C LYS A 95 -7.35 -15.50 -19.43
N ARG A 96 -8.02 -14.50 -18.86
CA ARG A 96 -9.48 -14.44 -18.74
C ARG A 96 -10.17 -13.81 -19.96
N GLY A 97 -9.42 -13.41 -20.98
CA GLY A 97 -9.93 -12.77 -22.19
C GLY A 97 -10.26 -11.28 -22.01
N VAL A 98 -9.78 -10.64 -20.95
CA VAL A 98 -9.93 -9.20 -20.75
C VAL A 98 -8.73 -8.49 -21.38
N SER A 99 -8.98 -7.53 -22.28
CA SER A 99 -7.91 -6.76 -22.91
C SER A 99 -7.27 -5.80 -21.90
N ALA A 100 -6.00 -6.04 -21.59
CA ALA A 100 -5.18 -5.19 -20.74
C ALA A 100 -3.80 -4.96 -21.37
N GLY A 101 -3.28 -3.75 -21.22
CA GLY A 101 -1.97 -3.35 -21.74
C GLY A 101 -1.24 -2.43 -20.77
N MET A 102 0.04 -2.19 -21.01
CA MET A 102 0.88 -1.32 -20.19
C MET A 102 1.50 -0.22 -21.05
N LEU A 103 1.32 1.04 -20.66
CA LEU A 103 2.06 2.14 -21.27
C LEU A 103 3.47 2.21 -20.65
N ARG A 104 4.45 1.71 -21.40
CA ARG A 104 5.87 1.74 -20.99
C ARG A 104 6.52 3.06 -21.40
N THR A 105 7.37 3.61 -20.53
CA THR A 105 8.30 4.69 -20.90
C THR A 105 9.52 4.06 -21.57
N LYS A 106 9.88 4.48 -22.79
CA LYS A 106 11.20 4.12 -23.33
C LYS A 106 12.27 4.70 -22.40
N PRO A 107 13.27 3.91 -21.96
CA PRO A 107 14.41 4.47 -21.22
C PRO A 107 15.13 5.47 -22.12
N GLN A 108 15.51 6.63 -21.58
CA GLN A 108 16.18 7.70 -22.33
C GLN A 108 17.60 7.32 -22.84
N ASN A 109 18.09 6.10 -22.57
CA ASN A 109 19.43 5.63 -22.96
C ASN A 109 19.41 4.64 -24.13
N MET A 110 18.60 4.93 -25.15
CA MET A 110 18.72 4.29 -26.47
C MET A 110 18.62 5.34 -27.57
N ARG A 111 19.38 6.43 -27.40
CA ARG A 111 19.94 7.20 -28.51
C ARG A 111 21.38 6.72 -28.70
N THR A 112 21.53 5.56 -29.31
CA THR A 112 22.85 5.10 -29.76
C THR A 112 22.80 5.11 -31.28
N ILE A 113 23.42 6.16 -31.84
CA ILE A 113 24.19 6.13 -33.08
C ILE A 113 23.44 5.57 -34.31
N ALA A 114 22.62 6.40 -34.96
CA ALA A 114 22.18 6.15 -36.33
C ALA A 114 22.29 7.40 -37.22
N ASP A 115 23.09 8.39 -36.82
CA ASP A 115 23.47 9.52 -37.65
C ASP A 115 24.97 9.76 -37.47
N ASN A 116 25.71 9.69 -38.58
CA ASN A 116 27.17 9.82 -38.77
C ASN A 116 27.99 8.53 -38.65
N THR A 117 28.17 7.81 -39.77
CA THR A 117 29.39 7.88 -40.60
C THR A 117 29.27 6.95 -41.82
N ASN A 118 29.37 7.54 -43.01
CA ASN A 118 29.88 6.85 -44.20
C ASN A 118 31.37 6.56 -44.00
N CYS A 119 31.80 5.29 -44.07
CA CYS A 119 33.05 4.86 -44.72
C CYS A 119 33.24 3.32 -44.62
N ASP A 120 33.26 2.70 -45.79
CA ASP A 120 34.04 1.54 -46.26
C ASP A 120 34.55 0.43 -45.33
N SER A 121 34.43 -0.77 -45.91
CA SER A 121 35.29 -1.97 -45.85
C SER A 121 35.06 -3.07 -44.78
N ASP A 122 34.84 -4.26 -45.35
CA ASP A 122 35.32 -5.60 -45.01
C ASP A 122 34.63 -6.46 -43.92
N SER A 123 33.99 -7.53 -44.43
CA SER A 123 33.96 -8.93 -43.97
C SER A 123 33.99 -9.23 -42.46
N ASP A 124 32.92 -9.84 -41.91
CA ASP A 124 32.77 -11.30 -41.85
C ASP A 124 31.59 -11.71 -40.94
N SER A 125 31.04 -12.88 -41.28
CA SER A 125 29.98 -13.67 -40.64
C SER A 125 29.74 -13.50 -39.13
N ASN A 126 28.48 -13.26 -38.74
CA ASN A 126 27.78 -13.93 -37.63
C ASN A 126 26.26 -13.60 -37.68
N THR A 127 25.50 -14.38 -38.42
CA THR A 127 24.04 -14.49 -38.32
C THR A 127 23.72 -15.39 -37.13
N ASP A 128 23.10 -14.86 -36.07
CA ASP A 128 22.07 -15.55 -35.24
C ASP A 128 21.59 -14.74 -34.01
N GLU A 129 22.16 -13.57 -33.69
CA GLU A 129 21.65 -12.70 -32.60
C GLU A 129 20.58 -11.67 -33.06
N ASN A 130 20.41 -11.45 -34.36
CA ASN A 130 19.51 -10.41 -34.90
C ASN A 130 18.02 -10.81 -35.00
N ASN A 131 17.61 -12.04 -34.66
CA ASN A 131 16.21 -12.47 -34.82
C ASN A 131 15.33 -12.22 -33.58
N ILE A 132 15.91 -12.24 -32.37
CA ILE A 132 15.15 -12.09 -31.12
C ILE A 132 14.76 -10.62 -30.89
N ASP A 133 15.63 -9.68 -31.25
CA ASP A 133 15.38 -8.25 -31.10
C ASP A 133 14.28 -7.76 -32.07
N ASN A 134 14.21 -8.32 -33.28
CA ASN A 134 13.21 -7.97 -34.28
C ASN A 134 11.78 -8.41 -33.89
N GLU A 135 11.60 -9.58 -33.26
CA GLU A 135 10.28 -10.03 -32.78
C GLU A 135 9.80 -9.20 -31.58
N LEU A 136 10.70 -8.88 -30.64
CA LEU A 136 10.38 -8.05 -29.47
C LEU A 136 10.01 -6.61 -29.86
N GLU A 137 10.66 -6.04 -30.87
CA GLU A 137 10.34 -4.72 -31.40
C GLU A 137 9.00 -4.70 -32.16
N GLN A 138 8.69 -5.76 -32.89
CA GLN A 138 7.42 -5.89 -33.62
C GLN A 138 6.23 -6.03 -32.66
N ASP A 139 6.36 -6.83 -31.60
CA ASP A 139 5.35 -6.98 -30.56
C ASP A 139 5.12 -5.67 -29.76
N ALA A 140 6.20 -4.94 -29.45
CA ALA A 140 6.10 -3.63 -28.81
C ALA A 140 5.40 -2.58 -29.70
N GLY A 141 5.67 -2.60 -31.01
CA GLY A 141 5.00 -1.74 -32.00
C GLY A 141 3.49 -2.03 -32.12
N ASN A 142 3.13 -3.32 -32.10
CA ASN A 142 1.74 -3.77 -32.14
C ASN A 142 0.96 -3.40 -30.87
N GLU A 143 1.59 -3.49 -29.69
CA GLU A 143 0.97 -3.07 -28.44
C GLU A 143 0.77 -1.55 -28.40
N LEU A 144 1.77 -0.75 -28.79
CA LEU A 144 1.68 0.71 -28.77
C LEU A 144 0.59 1.24 -29.73
N SER A 145 0.42 0.63 -30.91
CA SER A 145 -0.68 0.98 -31.83
C SER A 145 -2.06 0.66 -31.23
N SER A 146 -2.17 -0.45 -30.50
CA SER A 146 -3.38 -0.84 -29.77
C SER A 146 -3.67 0.10 -28.59
N ILE A 147 -2.64 0.59 -27.90
CA ILE A 147 -2.75 1.63 -26.88
C ILE A 147 -3.25 2.93 -27.52
N ARG A 148 -2.63 3.40 -28.61
CA ARG A 148 -3.01 4.66 -29.29
C ARG A 148 -4.46 4.66 -29.78
N SER A 149 -4.96 3.50 -30.21
CA SER A 149 -6.35 3.33 -30.65
C SER A 149 -7.36 3.08 -29.51
N GLY A 150 -6.91 2.98 -28.25
CA GLY A 150 -7.80 2.80 -27.10
C GLY A 150 -8.47 1.42 -27.03
N LYS A 151 -7.84 0.37 -27.55
CA LYS A 151 -8.42 -0.99 -27.63
C LYS A 151 -8.44 -1.75 -26.29
N PHE A 152 -7.73 -1.27 -25.28
CA PHE A 152 -7.63 -1.94 -23.99
C PHE A 152 -8.75 -1.51 -23.03
N ARG A 153 -9.36 -2.47 -22.32
CA ARG A 153 -10.30 -2.17 -21.23
C ARG A 153 -9.58 -1.69 -19.97
N LEU A 154 -8.37 -2.19 -19.73
CA LEU A 154 -7.49 -1.71 -18.67
C LEU A 154 -6.14 -1.28 -19.23
N LEU A 155 -5.78 -0.03 -19.02
CA LEU A 155 -4.44 0.49 -19.32
C LEU A 155 -3.68 0.72 -18.02
N PHE A 156 -2.63 -0.07 -17.80
CA PHE A 156 -1.70 0.14 -16.69
C PHE A 156 -0.63 1.16 -17.08
N ILE A 157 -0.25 2.01 -16.13
CA ILE A 157 0.70 3.08 -16.35
C ILE A 157 1.51 3.35 -15.08
N HIS A 158 2.79 3.68 -15.24
CA HIS A 158 3.56 4.33 -14.16
C HIS A 158 3.38 5.85 -14.24
N PRO A 159 3.45 6.60 -13.14
CA PRO A 159 3.35 8.06 -13.17
C PRO A 159 4.24 8.75 -14.21
N GLU A 160 5.49 8.27 -14.36
CA GLU A 160 6.46 8.73 -15.36
C GLU A 160 5.92 8.60 -16.80
N GLY A 161 5.06 7.61 -17.03
CA GLY A 161 4.41 7.28 -18.30
C GLY A 161 3.52 8.38 -18.87
N PHE A 162 3.08 9.35 -18.06
CA PHE A 162 2.29 10.50 -18.55
C PHE A 162 2.75 11.85 -18.01
N ILE A 163 3.49 11.87 -16.91
CA ILE A 163 3.98 13.10 -16.28
C ILE A 163 5.23 13.57 -17.01
N SER A 164 6.24 12.71 -17.11
CA SER A 164 7.53 13.01 -17.76
C SER A 164 7.59 12.54 -19.22
N CYS A 165 6.69 11.65 -19.65
CA CYS A 165 6.63 11.16 -21.02
C CYS A 165 5.67 11.99 -21.90
N ARG A 166 6.22 12.78 -22.84
CA ARG A 166 5.42 13.58 -23.79
C ARG A 166 4.51 12.72 -24.68
N GLU A 167 4.99 11.56 -25.10
CA GLU A 167 4.20 10.66 -25.94
C GLU A 167 3.02 10.07 -25.18
N GLY A 168 3.24 9.57 -23.96
CA GLY A 168 2.16 9.06 -23.14
C GLY A 168 1.14 10.13 -22.76
N ARG A 169 1.61 11.37 -22.51
CA ARG A 169 0.70 12.51 -22.33
C ARG A 169 -0.16 12.77 -23.57
N LYS A 170 0.43 12.75 -24.78
CA LYS A 170 -0.32 12.90 -26.04
C LYS A 170 -1.37 11.80 -26.22
N ILE A 171 -1.04 10.56 -25.85
CA ILE A 171 -1.99 9.44 -25.88
C ILE A 171 -3.15 9.70 -24.93
N LEU A 172 -2.89 10.07 -23.67
CA LEU A 172 -3.96 10.32 -22.70
C LEU A 172 -4.83 11.54 -23.04
N THR A 173 -4.29 12.53 -23.75
CA THR A 173 -5.06 13.69 -24.24
C THR A 173 -5.75 13.45 -25.58
N SER A 174 -5.57 12.29 -26.21
CA SER A 174 -6.19 11.98 -27.50
C SER A 174 -7.69 11.70 -27.36
N GLU A 175 -8.42 11.87 -28.47
CA GLU A 175 -9.88 11.71 -28.51
C GLU A 175 -10.37 10.37 -27.94
N PRO A 176 -9.76 9.20 -28.26
CA PRO A 176 -10.17 7.94 -27.65
C PRO A 176 -10.17 8.02 -26.13
N TYR A 177 -9.08 8.44 -25.50
CA TYR A 177 -9.00 8.45 -24.03
C TYR A 177 -9.91 9.50 -23.38
N GLN A 178 -10.00 10.69 -23.97
CA GLN A 178 -10.83 11.76 -23.43
C GLN A 178 -12.33 11.43 -23.47
N LYS A 179 -12.77 10.60 -24.42
CA LYS A 179 -14.18 10.16 -24.52
C LYS A 179 -14.49 8.89 -23.73
N ASN A 180 -13.52 8.01 -23.59
CA ASN A 180 -13.75 6.60 -23.23
C ASN A 180 -13.27 6.21 -21.83
N VAL A 181 -12.49 7.06 -21.16
CA VAL A 181 -12.01 6.75 -19.80
C VAL A 181 -13.14 6.92 -18.79
N VAL A 182 -13.51 5.82 -18.15
CA VAL A 182 -14.62 5.77 -17.19
C VAL A 182 -14.18 5.85 -15.73
N CYS A 183 -12.92 5.53 -15.44
CA CYS A 183 -12.33 5.66 -14.11
C CYS A 183 -10.82 5.76 -14.19
N CYS A 184 -10.23 6.58 -13.32
CA CYS A 184 -8.80 6.62 -13.08
C CYS A 184 -8.52 6.04 -11.70
N VAL A 185 -7.59 5.08 -11.63
CA VAL A 185 -7.30 4.30 -10.43
C VAL A 185 -5.87 4.55 -10.00
N VAL A 186 -5.67 4.74 -8.70
CA VAL A 186 -4.37 4.78 -8.05
C VAL A 186 -4.29 3.57 -7.13
N ASP A 187 -3.61 2.53 -7.59
CA ASP A 187 -3.36 1.34 -6.77
C ASP A 187 -2.18 1.60 -5.85
N GLU A 188 -2.25 1.06 -4.63
CA GLU A 188 -1.31 1.36 -3.55
C GLU A 188 -1.10 2.87 -3.33
N ALA A 189 -2.21 3.61 -3.23
CA ALA A 189 -2.20 5.07 -3.13
C ALA A 189 -1.41 5.65 -1.95
N HIS A 190 -1.06 4.83 -0.94
CA HIS A 190 -0.15 5.24 0.12
C HIS A 190 1.26 5.60 -0.39
N LEU A 191 1.69 5.02 -1.52
CA LEU A 191 3.02 5.22 -2.10
C LEU A 191 3.20 6.55 -2.85
N VAL A 192 2.10 7.25 -3.15
CA VAL A 192 2.11 8.56 -3.83
C VAL A 192 2.95 9.58 -3.06
N HIS A 193 2.84 9.54 -1.73
CA HIS A 193 3.64 10.37 -0.84
C HIS A 193 4.99 9.71 -0.53
N GLU A 194 5.02 8.41 -0.22
CA GLU A 194 6.25 7.70 0.18
C GLU A 194 7.36 7.72 -0.90
N TRP A 195 6.99 7.67 -2.19
CA TRP A 195 7.97 7.63 -3.28
C TRP A 195 8.15 8.98 -3.98
N GLY A 196 7.19 9.89 -3.82
CA GLY A 196 7.14 11.16 -4.53
C GLY A 196 8.20 12.19 -4.12
N GLU A 197 8.87 11.99 -2.98
CA GLU A 197 9.91 12.91 -2.47
C GLU A 197 11.34 12.41 -2.78
N ASP A 198 11.63 11.10 -2.67
CA ASP A 198 13.03 10.59 -2.76
C ASP A 198 13.29 9.48 -3.79
N PHE A 199 12.29 8.67 -4.19
CA PHE A 199 12.53 7.44 -4.99
C PHE A 199 12.02 7.53 -6.43
N ARG A 200 10.80 8.05 -6.62
CA ARG A 200 10.15 8.29 -7.92
C ARG A 200 9.39 9.62 -7.87
N PRO A 201 10.06 10.76 -8.13
CA PRO A 201 9.48 12.10 -7.97
C PRO A 201 8.21 12.38 -8.77
N ASP A 202 7.90 11.59 -9.80
CA ASP A 202 6.66 11.76 -10.55
C ASP A 202 5.42 11.23 -9.80
N PHE A 203 5.59 10.41 -8.76
CA PHE A 203 4.48 10.01 -7.88
C PHE A 203 3.88 11.21 -7.14
N SER A 204 4.67 12.19 -6.69
CA SER A 204 4.13 13.38 -6.01
C SER A 204 3.30 14.29 -6.94
N LYS A 205 3.42 14.08 -8.25
CA LYS A 205 2.74 14.85 -9.29
C LYS A 205 1.48 14.15 -9.82
N LEU A 206 1.00 13.10 -9.15
CA LEU A 206 -0.17 12.33 -9.60
C LEU A 206 -1.47 13.15 -9.69
N SER A 207 -1.54 14.30 -9.02
CA SER A 207 -2.60 15.30 -9.20
C SER A 207 -2.78 15.73 -10.66
N GLN A 208 -1.75 15.61 -11.50
CA GLN A 208 -1.86 15.86 -12.94
C GLN A 208 -2.82 14.89 -13.65
N LEU A 209 -3.04 13.68 -13.13
CA LEU A 209 -4.02 12.75 -13.69
C LEU A 209 -5.45 13.29 -13.55
N ARG A 210 -5.78 13.90 -12.41
CA ARG A 210 -7.04 14.62 -12.20
C ARG A 210 -7.18 15.80 -13.17
N ALA A 211 -6.10 16.51 -13.46
CA ALA A 211 -6.13 17.60 -14.44
C ALA A 211 -6.37 17.09 -15.88
N LEU A 212 -5.88 15.90 -16.23
CA LEU A 212 -6.13 15.25 -17.52
C LEU A 212 -7.55 14.70 -17.66
N PHE A 213 -8.18 14.33 -16.55
CA PHE A 213 -9.54 13.78 -16.50
C PHE A 213 -10.38 14.43 -15.39
N PRO A 214 -10.82 15.70 -15.55
CA PRO A 214 -11.48 16.46 -14.48
C PRO A 214 -12.84 15.89 -14.07
N CYS A 215 -13.59 15.34 -15.03
CA CYS A 215 -14.95 14.85 -14.82
C CYS A 215 -15.04 13.33 -14.61
N THR A 216 -13.90 12.62 -14.65
CA THR A 216 -13.84 11.16 -14.50
C THR A 216 -13.67 10.78 -13.03
N PRO A 217 -14.42 9.80 -12.49
CA PRO A 217 -14.21 9.33 -11.13
C PRO A 217 -12.79 8.85 -10.85
N MET A 218 -12.26 9.23 -9.69
CA MET A 218 -10.98 8.76 -9.17
C MET A 218 -11.20 7.70 -8.09
N LEU A 219 -10.47 6.59 -8.19
CA LEU A 219 -10.43 5.54 -7.18
C LEU A 219 -9.02 5.41 -6.64
N ALA A 220 -8.82 5.67 -5.35
CA ALA A 220 -7.57 5.37 -4.67
C ALA A 220 -7.74 4.14 -3.80
N LEU A 221 -6.88 3.13 -3.95
CA LEU A 221 -6.93 1.88 -3.18
C LEU A 221 -5.69 1.73 -2.32
N THR A 222 -5.88 1.32 -1.07
CA THR A 222 -4.77 1.05 -0.15
C THR A 222 -5.13 -0.03 0.87
N ALA A 223 -4.10 -0.72 1.38
CA ALA A 223 -4.24 -1.84 2.31
C ALA A 223 -4.39 -1.48 3.79
N SER A 224 -4.01 -0.27 4.21
CA SER A 224 -3.64 0.00 5.60
C SER A 224 -4.81 -0.06 6.60
N ALA A 225 -4.50 -0.59 7.80
CA ALA A 225 -5.40 -1.19 8.81
C ALA A 225 -6.52 -0.30 9.39
N HIS A 226 -7.43 -0.87 10.19
CA HIS A 226 -8.41 -0.10 10.98
C HIS A 226 -7.67 0.78 11.99
N GLN A 227 -7.56 2.08 11.67
CA GLN A 227 -6.85 3.07 12.45
C GLN A 227 -7.77 3.67 13.51
N LYS A 228 -7.23 3.91 14.71
CA LYS A 228 -7.88 4.69 15.75
C LYS A 228 -6.90 5.71 16.30
N VAL A 229 -7.22 6.99 16.16
CA VAL A 229 -6.42 8.10 16.72
C VAL A 229 -7.06 8.58 18.02
N LEU A 230 -6.26 8.69 19.08
CA LEU A 230 -6.70 9.00 20.43
C LEU A 230 -5.84 10.11 21.03
N LYS A 231 -6.48 11.20 21.45
CA LYS A 231 -5.80 12.23 22.24
C LYS A 231 -5.51 11.68 23.64
N ARG A 232 -4.24 11.72 24.05
CA ARG A 232 -3.82 11.36 25.40
C ARG A 232 -4.32 12.40 26.39
N LYS A 233 -4.80 11.92 27.54
CA LYS A 233 -5.10 12.79 28.67
C LYS A 233 -3.79 13.43 29.17
N PRO A 234 -3.78 14.75 29.46
CA PRO A 234 -2.62 15.38 30.06
C PRO A 234 -2.30 14.70 31.40
N SER A 235 -1.01 14.63 31.73
CA SER A 235 -0.55 14.13 33.01
C SER A 235 -0.11 15.28 33.91
N VAL A 236 -0.35 15.12 35.21
CA VAL A 236 0.16 16.04 36.24
C VAL A 236 1.62 15.70 36.56
N PHE A 237 1.99 14.41 36.40
CA PHE A 237 3.35 13.88 36.59
C PHE A 237 3.87 13.21 35.31
N GLY A 238 5.19 13.17 35.13
CA GLY A 238 5.82 12.88 33.82
C GLY A 238 5.47 11.54 33.15
N SER A 239 5.25 10.45 33.91
CA SER A 239 5.04 9.09 33.36
C SER A 239 3.57 8.64 33.29
N GLU A 240 2.68 9.31 34.01
CA GLU A 240 1.29 8.87 34.22
C GLU A 240 0.52 8.70 32.91
N SER A 241 0.76 9.57 31.92
CA SER A 241 0.10 9.46 30.60
C SER A 241 0.51 8.21 29.82
N TYR A 242 1.74 7.73 30.00
CA TYR A 242 2.25 6.51 29.36
C TYR A 242 1.72 5.28 30.09
N GLU A 243 1.77 5.29 31.42
CA GLU A 243 1.26 4.20 32.27
C GLU A 243 -0.23 3.94 32.05
N ARG A 244 -1.06 4.97 31.85
CA ARG A 244 -2.48 4.81 31.50
C ARG A 244 -2.72 3.97 30.23
N ILE A 245 -1.75 3.94 29.31
CA ILE A 245 -1.82 3.14 28.07
C ILE A 245 -1.14 1.78 28.28
N LEU A 246 0.02 1.76 28.93
CA LEU A 246 0.85 0.57 29.08
C LEU A 246 0.34 -0.41 30.15
N CYS A 247 -0.23 0.09 31.25
CA CYS A 247 -0.72 -0.76 32.35
C CYS A 247 -1.82 -1.75 31.92
N PRO A 248 -2.86 -1.34 31.17
CA PRO A 248 -3.85 -2.29 30.66
C PRO A 248 -3.23 -3.40 29.79
N ILE A 249 -2.29 -3.03 28.91
CA ILE A 249 -1.59 -3.97 28.03
C ILE A 249 -0.78 -4.99 28.85
N ALA A 250 -0.02 -4.51 29.84
CA ALA A 250 0.76 -5.38 30.72
C ALA A 250 -0.13 -6.32 31.54
N LYS A 251 -1.26 -5.83 32.05
CA LYS A 251 -2.23 -6.65 32.80
C LYS A 251 -2.85 -7.74 31.92
N GLU A 252 -3.21 -7.40 30.68
CA GLU A 252 -3.75 -8.37 29.73
C GLU A 252 -2.68 -9.42 29.36
N LEU A 253 -1.46 -8.98 29.03
CA LEU A 253 -0.33 -9.88 28.75
C LEU A 253 -0.05 -10.83 29.93
N LYS A 254 -0.15 -10.37 31.18
CA LYS A 254 0.01 -11.22 32.38
C LYS A 254 -1.00 -12.36 32.43
N THR A 255 -2.20 -12.16 31.87
CA THR A 255 -3.27 -13.16 31.86
C THR A 255 -3.20 -14.09 30.65
N THR A 256 -2.85 -13.57 29.47
CA THR A 256 -2.88 -14.31 28.21
C THR A 256 -1.54 -14.94 27.84
N LEU A 257 -0.43 -14.40 28.34
CA LEU A 257 0.94 -14.87 28.10
C LEU A 257 1.23 -15.01 26.59
N ILE A 258 1.69 -16.19 26.15
CA ILE A 258 1.96 -16.52 24.75
C ILE A 258 0.72 -16.45 23.83
N ASN A 259 -0.50 -16.35 24.38
CA ASN A 259 -1.71 -16.16 23.58
C ASN A 259 -2.03 -14.67 23.35
N TYR A 260 -1.28 -13.74 23.96
CA TYR A 260 -1.44 -12.32 23.68
C TYR A 260 -1.15 -12.04 22.19
N PRO A 261 -1.91 -11.17 21.51
CA PRO A 261 -1.62 -10.81 20.12
C PRO A 261 -0.26 -10.12 19.99
N LEU A 262 0.59 -10.57 19.05
CA LEU A 262 1.87 -9.92 18.80
C LEU A 262 1.67 -8.43 18.48
N THR A 263 2.24 -7.59 19.33
CA THR A 263 2.00 -6.14 19.40
C THR A 263 3.32 -5.38 19.33
N ILE A 264 3.43 -4.46 18.38
CA ILE A 264 4.54 -3.49 18.33
C ILE A 264 4.04 -2.19 18.95
N ILE A 265 4.79 -1.66 19.92
CA ILE A 265 4.53 -0.38 20.58
C ILE A 265 5.67 0.58 20.22
N TYR A 266 5.36 1.57 19.39
CA TYR A 266 6.25 2.69 19.09
C TYR A 266 6.14 3.74 20.18
N LEU A 267 7.26 4.10 20.81
CA LEU A 267 7.32 5.14 21.85
C LEU A 267 8.70 5.81 21.86
N PRO A 268 8.84 7.04 22.41
CA PRO A 268 10.13 7.71 22.47
C PRO A 268 11.16 6.90 23.25
N LEU A 269 12.43 6.92 22.80
CA LEU A 269 13.53 6.13 23.38
C LEU A 269 13.63 6.22 24.91
N LYS A 270 13.47 7.43 25.47
CA LYS A 270 13.51 7.67 26.93
C LYS A 270 12.45 6.89 27.72
N TRP A 271 11.40 6.41 27.06
CA TRP A 271 10.30 5.65 27.67
C TRP A 271 10.39 4.14 27.43
N CYS A 272 11.25 3.66 26.52
CA CYS A 272 11.42 2.22 26.29
C CYS A 272 11.84 1.49 27.57
N GLY A 273 12.85 2.01 28.27
CA GLY A 273 13.31 1.43 29.54
C GLY A 273 12.25 1.49 30.66
N HIS A 274 11.48 2.58 30.74
CA HIS A 274 10.37 2.70 31.68
C HIS A 274 9.27 1.68 31.40
N ALA A 275 8.87 1.54 30.13
CA ALA A 275 7.86 0.57 29.71
C ALA A 275 8.31 -0.86 30.00
N PHE A 276 9.56 -1.19 29.71
CA PHE A 276 10.14 -2.50 30.02
C PHE A 276 10.11 -2.78 31.53
N LYS A 277 10.57 -1.83 32.36
CA LYS A 277 10.55 -1.95 33.82
C LYS A 277 9.13 -2.10 34.38
N LEU A 278 8.18 -1.33 33.85
CA LEU A 278 6.77 -1.42 34.23
C LEU A 278 6.19 -2.80 33.95
N PHE A 279 6.50 -3.38 32.79
CA PHE A 279 6.07 -4.73 32.43
C PHE A 279 6.66 -5.77 33.39
N ILE A 280 7.97 -5.68 33.70
CA ILE A 280 8.60 -6.54 34.71
C ILE A 280 7.88 -6.44 36.07
N GLN A 281 7.55 -5.22 36.52
CA GLN A 281 6.87 -5.01 37.81
C GLN A 281 5.45 -5.60 37.84
N ILE A 282 4.71 -5.50 36.73
CA ILE A 282 3.33 -6.00 36.66
C ILE A 282 3.30 -7.51 36.48
N LEU A 283 4.09 -8.05 35.53
CA LEU A 283 4.09 -9.47 35.19
C LEU A 283 4.86 -10.32 36.21
N GLN A 284 5.90 -9.76 36.83
CA GLN A 284 6.77 -10.45 37.80
C GLN A 284 7.34 -11.73 37.17
N GLU A 285 7.22 -12.88 37.83
CA GLU A 285 7.70 -14.19 37.32
C GLU A 285 7.09 -14.56 35.96
N LYS A 286 5.89 -14.04 35.65
CA LYS A 286 5.22 -14.27 34.35
C LYS A 286 5.81 -13.44 33.20
N SER A 287 6.86 -12.66 33.45
CA SER A 287 7.58 -11.94 32.38
C SER A 287 8.28 -12.92 31.43
N TYR A 288 8.55 -14.14 31.89
CA TYR A 288 9.19 -15.22 31.16
C TYR A 288 8.22 -16.39 30.99
N PHE A 289 8.35 -17.13 29.89
CA PHE A 289 7.50 -18.29 29.60
C PHE A 289 8.34 -19.50 29.13
N PRO A 290 8.13 -20.71 29.67
CA PRO A 290 7.22 -21.08 30.77
C PRO A 290 7.55 -20.36 32.08
N ALA A 291 6.53 -20.16 32.94
CA ALA A 291 6.72 -19.45 34.20
C ALA A 291 7.69 -20.22 35.12
N GLY A 292 8.61 -19.52 35.78
CA GLY A 292 9.60 -20.10 36.70
C GLY A 292 11.01 -20.28 36.11
N GLU A 293 11.20 -20.08 34.79
CA GLU A 293 12.53 -19.98 34.19
C GLU A 293 13.11 -18.57 34.43
N THR A 294 13.90 -18.38 35.50
CA THR A 294 14.44 -17.05 35.82
C THR A 294 15.71 -16.77 35.02
N HIS A 295 15.66 -15.69 34.22
CA HIS A 295 16.78 -14.95 33.61
C HIS A 295 17.26 -15.32 32.20
N ASP A 296 16.57 -16.21 31.45
CA ASP A 296 16.86 -16.36 30.02
C ASP A 296 16.15 -15.24 29.22
N PRO A 297 16.89 -14.29 28.59
CA PRO A 297 16.29 -13.22 27.79
C PRO A 297 15.47 -13.73 26.60
N SER A 298 15.79 -14.91 26.06
CA SER A 298 15.07 -15.52 24.94
C SER A 298 13.67 -16.02 25.32
N LYS A 299 13.40 -16.13 26.61
CA LYS A 299 12.10 -16.57 27.14
C LYS A 299 11.17 -15.42 27.50
N CYS A 300 11.67 -14.18 27.45
CA CYS A 300 10.92 -13.00 27.84
C CYS A 300 9.75 -12.75 26.87
N LEU A 301 8.58 -12.43 27.43
CA LEU A 301 7.37 -12.12 26.64
C LEU A 301 7.43 -10.75 25.96
N PHE A 302 8.42 -9.92 26.29
CA PHE A 302 8.56 -8.59 25.72
C PHE A 302 10.01 -8.18 25.53
N ALA A 303 10.26 -7.38 24.50
CA ALA A 303 11.60 -6.94 24.12
C ALA A 303 11.63 -5.44 23.81
N GLN A 304 12.81 -4.85 23.91
CA GLN A 304 13.08 -3.51 23.37
C GLN A 304 13.76 -3.66 22.01
N PHE A 305 13.41 -2.82 21.03
CA PHE A 305 14.03 -2.79 19.71
C PHE A 305 14.31 -1.33 19.30
N HIS A 306 15.54 -0.88 19.54
CA HIS A 306 15.93 0.51 19.24
C HIS A 306 17.40 0.65 18.87
N ALA A 307 17.77 1.80 18.29
CA ALA A 307 19.10 2.04 17.72
C ALA A 307 20.25 1.75 18.71
N ALA A 308 20.09 2.09 19.99
CA ALA A 308 21.10 1.91 21.03
C ALA A 308 21.38 0.44 21.44
N GLN A 309 20.65 -0.55 20.90
CA GLN A 309 20.96 -1.97 21.13
C GLN A 309 22.02 -2.49 20.17
N THR A 310 22.75 -3.51 20.60
CA THR A 310 23.74 -4.21 19.77
C THR A 310 23.04 -4.97 18.64
N ASP A 311 23.75 -5.16 17.53
CA ASP A 311 23.20 -5.88 16.37
C ASP A 311 22.93 -7.34 16.70
N LYS A 312 23.72 -7.95 17.60
CA LYS A 312 23.45 -9.29 18.13
C LYS A 312 22.07 -9.37 18.79
N MET A 313 21.74 -8.44 19.69
CA MET A 313 20.43 -8.41 20.35
C MET A 313 19.28 -8.18 19.36
N LYS A 314 19.48 -7.31 18.37
CA LYS A 314 18.47 -7.07 17.33
C LYS A 314 18.23 -8.34 16.52
N SER A 315 19.27 -9.05 16.11
CA SER A 315 19.17 -10.31 15.35
C SER A 315 18.44 -11.39 16.16
N GLU A 316 18.75 -11.55 17.45
CA GLU A 316 18.06 -12.50 18.33
C GLU A 316 16.56 -12.20 18.47
N ILE A 317 16.19 -10.92 18.56
CA ILE A 317 14.78 -10.50 18.59
C ILE A 317 14.10 -10.79 17.25
N LEU A 318 14.75 -10.46 16.13
CA LEU A 318 14.18 -10.71 14.80
C LEU A 318 13.97 -12.20 14.57
N GLU A 319 14.93 -13.06 14.93
CA GLU A 319 14.79 -14.52 14.84
C GLU A 319 13.59 -15.02 15.64
N GLN A 320 13.39 -14.52 16.87
CA GLN A 320 12.21 -14.85 17.68
C GLN A 320 10.89 -14.31 17.10
N LEU A 321 10.93 -13.27 16.25
CA LEU A 321 9.74 -12.72 15.61
C LEU A 321 9.42 -13.39 14.26
N THR A 322 10.43 -13.96 13.57
CA THR A 322 10.28 -14.49 12.20
C THR A 322 10.45 -16.00 12.05
N GLY A 323 10.99 -16.71 13.05
CA GLY A 323 11.26 -18.17 12.97
C GLY A 323 10.01 -19.06 12.77
N GLU A 324 10.21 -20.36 12.57
CA GLU A 324 9.15 -21.33 12.20
C GLU A 324 8.66 -22.22 13.38
N SER A 325 8.52 -21.70 14.60
CA SER A 325 8.17 -22.45 15.84
C SER A 325 9.41 -23.12 16.43
N GLU A 326 9.91 -22.79 17.62
CA GLU A 326 9.34 -22.98 18.97
C GLU A 326 9.73 -21.84 19.94
N ARG A 327 10.25 -20.72 19.42
CA ARG A 327 10.85 -19.61 20.20
C ARG A 327 10.05 -18.31 20.19
N HIS A 328 8.80 -18.33 19.75
CA HIS A 328 7.95 -17.14 19.74
C HIS A 328 7.39 -16.88 21.14
N ASN A 329 8.22 -16.42 22.07
CA ASN A 329 7.72 -15.96 23.36
C ASN A 329 7.39 -14.47 23.31
N ILE A 330 8.13 -13.70 22.53
CA ILE A 330 7.89 -12.26 22.38
C ILE A 330 6.46 -12.04 21.87
N ARG A 331 5.72 -11.23 22.63
CA ARG A 331 4.37 -10.75 22.33
C ARG A 331 4.26 -9.24 22.32
N VAL A 332 5.17 -8.53 22.99
CA VAL A 332 5.22 -7.07 22.95
C VAL A 332 6.62 -6.59 22.62
N VAL A 333 6.74 -5.71 21.62
CA VAL A 333 8.02 -5.08 21.28
C VAL A 333 7.93 -3.57 21.47
N PHE A 334 8.81 -3.00 22.29
CA PHE A 334 8.96 -1.57 22.49
C PHE A 334 9.98 -1.00 21.49
N ALA A 335 9.52 -0.24 20.50
CA ALA A 335 10.35 0.23 19.40
C ALA A 335 10.41 1.76 19.30
N THR A 336 11.54 2.27 18.78
CA THR A 336 11.72 3.72 18.47
C THR A 336 11.88 3.99 16.98
N VAL A 337 12.11 2.94 16.20
CA VAL A 337 12.30 2.95 14.75
C VAL A 337 11.56 1.75 14.18
N ALA A 338 11.18 1.82 12.91
CA ALA A 338 10.53 0.72 12.22
C ALA A 338 11.39 -0.56 12.32
N ILE A 339 10.90 -1.59 13.03
CA ILE A 339 11.62 -2.85 13.27
C ILE A 339 12.00 -3.49 11.93
N GLY A 340 13.28 -3.46 11.56
CA GLY A 340 13.80 -4.07 10.33
C GLY A 340 13.18 -3.47 9.05
N LEU A 341 13.88 -2.53 8.42
CA LEU A 341 13.71 -2.33 6.97
C LEU A 341 14.08 -3.67 6.28
N GLY A 342 13.16 -4.23 5.50
CA GLY A 342 13.39 -5.50 4.79
C GLY A 342 13.01 -6.79 5.54
N VAL A 343 12.56 -6.73 6.81
CA VAL A 343 12.16 -7.94 7.56
C VAL A 343 10.65 -8.15 7.50
N ASN A 344 10.22 -9.37 7.15
CA ASN A 344 8.82 -9.76 7.11
C ASN A 344 8.41 -10.46 8.41
N ILE A 345 7.63 -9.79 9.26
CA ILE A 345 7.01 -10.38 10.45
C ILE A 345 5.53 -10.58 10.13
N PRO A 346 5.11 -11.76 9.62
CA PRO A 346 3.78 -11.94 9.04
C PRO A 346 2.65 -11.82 10.07
N ASN A 347 2.93 -12.13 11.33
CA ASN A 347 1.92 -12.34 12.37
C ASN A 347 1.71 -11.15 13.34
N VAL A 348 2.14 -9.93 13.01
CA VAL A 348 1.87 -8.74 13.84
C VAL A 348 0.37 -8.43 13.84
N ARG A 349 -0.27 -8.51 15.00
CA ARG A 349 -1.72 -8.28 15.17
C ARG A 349 -2.06 -6.87 15.60
N GLN A 350 -1.14 -6.19 16.28
CA GLN A 350 -1.38 -4.82 16.73
C GLN A 350 -0.14 -3.94 16.54
N VAL A 351 -0.38 -2.69 16.13
CA VAL A 351 0.63 -1.62 16.17
C VAL A 351 0.05 -0.47 16.99
N ILE A 352 0.82 0.00 17.97
CA ILE A 352 0.42 1.08 18.87
C ILE A 352 1.51 2.16 18.86
N HIS A 353 1.13 3.38 18.58
CA HIS A 353 2.00 4.55 18.69
C HIS A 353 1.65 5.33 19.95
N ILE A 354 2.62 5.53 20.85
CA ILE A 354 2.52 6.40 22.01
C ILE A 354 3.36 7.65 21.75
N GLY A 355 2.74 8.58 21.05
CA GLY A 355 3.37 9.73 20.40
C GLY A 355 3.35 9.54 18.89
N PRO A 356 2.96 10.57 18.12
CA PRO A 356 2.95 10.50 16.67
C PRO A 356 4.39 10.43 16.11
N PRO A 357 4.60 9.66 15.03
CA PRO A 357 5.74 9.84 14.17
C PRO A 357 5.84 11.28 13.65
N ARG A 358 7.00 11.62 13.08
CA ARG A 358 7.26 12.97 12.56
C ARG A 358 6.49 13.27 11.28
N THR A 359 6.24 12.25 10.49
CA THR A 359 5.55 12.32 9.20
C THR A 359 4.40 11.31 9.16
N ILE A 360 3.41 11.54 8.30
CA ILE A 360 2.30 10.60 8.07
C ILE A 360 2.82 9.30 7.45
N GLU A 361 3.90 9.38 6.69
CA GLU A 361 4.57 8.32 5.95
C GLU A 361 5.23 7.35 6.91
N SER A 362 5.96 7.89 7.87
CA SER A 362 6.52 7.11 8.97
C SER A 362 5.40 6.35 9.68
N TYR A 363 4.26 7.02 9.92
CA TYR A 363 3.08 6.39 10.52
C TYR A 363 2.50 5.25 9.66
N TYR A 364 2.26 5.47 8.37
CA TYR A 364 1.74 4.43 7.46
C TYR A 364 2.69 3.25 7.28
N GLN A 365 3.99 3.53 7.14
CA GLN A 365 5.02 2.50 7.02
C GLN A 365 5.09 1.62 8.28
N GLU A 366 5.00 2.24 9.47
CA GLU A 366 5.05 1.55 10.74
C GLU A 366 3.80 0.70 11.00
N ILE A 367 2.59 1.21 10.70
CA ILE A 367 1.35 0.44 10.86
C ILE A 367 1.18 -0.64 9.76
N GLY A 368 1.80 -0.45 8.58
CA GLY A 368 1.81 -1.42 7.46
C GLY A 368 2.57 -2.71 7.77
N ARG A 369 3.17 -2.81 8.97
CA ARG A 369 3.76 -4.04 9.50
C ARG A 369 2.72 -5.01 10.04
N ALA A 370 1.54 -4.50 10.41
CA ALA A 370 0.45 -5.31 10.94
C ALA A 370 -0.29 -6.08 9.84
N GLY A 371 -0.73 -7.31 10.11
CA GLY A 371 -1.65 -8.04 9.22
C GLY A 371 -1.05 -8.53 7.90
N ARG A 372 0.28 -8.72 7.84
CA ARG A 372 0.97 -9.19 6.61
C ARG A 372 0.61 -10.61 6.20
N ASP A 373 0.15 -11.44 7.14
CA ASP A 373 -0.45 -12.76 6.90
C ASP A 373 -1.90 -12.71 6.37
N GLY A 374 -2.45 -11.52 6.11
CA GLY A 374 -3.81 -11.32 5.62
C GLY A 374 -4.90 -11.44 6.69
N ARG A 375 -4.55 -11.72 7.96
CA ARG A 375 -5.50 -11.76 9.08
C ARG A 375 -5.73 -10.35 9.64
N SER A 376 -6.87 -10.17 10.30
CA SER A 376 -7.24 -8.87 10.89
C SER A 376 -6.17 -8.35 11.85
N ALA A 377 -5.87 -7.07 11.74
CA ALA A 377 -4.92 -6.37 12.59
C ALA A 377 -5.40 -4.95 12.89
N ARG A 378 -4.89 -4.37 13.98
CA ARG A 378 -5.32 -3.07 14.51
C ARG A 378 -4.15 -2.11 14.65
N ALA A 379 -4.37 -0.85 14.27
CA ALA A 379 -3.43 0.24 14.48
C ALA A 379 -4.04 1.32 15.41
N VAL A 380 -3.31 1.75 16.43
CA VAL A 380 -3.76 2.80 17.36
C VAL A 380 -2.69 3.86 17.50
N LEU A 381 -3.06 5.13 17.31
CA LEU A 381 -2.18 6.27 17.54
C LEU A 381 -2.66 7.07 18.75
N TYR A 382 -1.78 7.23 19.73
CA TYR A 382 -1.96 8.14 20.85
C TYR A 382 -1.10 9.38 20.67
N TYR A 383 -1.67 10.58 20.78
CA TYR A 383 -0.92 11.85 20.66
C TYR A 383 -1.21 12.81 21.80
N SER A 384 -0.27 13.70 22.12
CA SER A 384 -0.54 14.89 22.96
C SER A 384 -0.37 16.19 22.16
N GLY A 385 -0.99 17.28 22.63
CA GLY A 385 -0.88 18.58 21.96
C GLY A 385 0.57 19.08 21.86
N SER A 386 1.39 18.81 22.87
CA SER A 386 2.82 19.18 22.88
C SER A 386 3.66 18.42 21.84
N GLU A 387 3.20 17.25 21.38
CA GLU A 387 3.93 16.45 20.39
C GLU A 387 3.67 16.90 18.96
N ILE A 388 2.52 17.52 18.71
CA ILE A 388 2.13 18.09 17.42
C ILE A 388 2.28 19.63 17.41
N ALA A 389 2.97 20.20 18.39
CA ALA A 389 3.22 21.63 18.43
C ALA A 389 4.06 22.10 17.23
N THR A 390 3.85 23.34 16.78
CA THR A 390 4.55 23.93 15.62
C THR A 390 6.07 24.01 15.82
N ASN A 391 6.51 24.15 17.08
CA ASN A 391 7.93 24.18 17.44
C ASN A 391 8.58 22.78 17.53
N LYS A 392 7.85 21.70 17.24
CA LYS A 392 8.40 20.35 17.30
C LYS A 392 9.29 20.09 16.08
N PRO A 393 10.61 19.86 16.24
CA PRO A 393 11.51 19.66 15.09
C PRO A 393 11.12 18.44 14.26
N GLY A 394 11.06 18.62 12.94
CA GLY A 394 10.77 17.58 11.95
C GLY A 394 9.31 17.13 11.88
N MET A 395 8.40 17.69 12.69
CA MET A 395 6.97 17.35 12.59
C MET A 395 6.36 18.05 11.36
N THR A 396 5.70 17.29 10.48
CA THR A 396 5.06 17.85 9.28
C THR A 396 3.67 18.41 9.58
N ASP A 397 3.20 19.34 8.74
CA ASP A 397 1.88 19.95 8.91
C ASP A 397 0.74 18.93 8.72
N GLU A 398 0.92 17.98 7.81
CA GLU A 398 -0.03 16.91 7.55
C GLU A 398 -0.24 16.08 8.80
N MET A 399 0.84 15.70 9.50
CA MET A 399 0.74 14.91 10.73
C MET A 399 0.08 15.69 11.88
N ARG A 400 0.30 17.02 11.93
CA ARG A 400 -0.37 17.92 12.88
C ARG A 400 -1.87 18.01 12.62
N VAL A 401 -2.28 17.99 11.36
CA VAL A 401 -3.70 17.98 10.95
C VAL A 401 -4.31 16.58 11.16
N PHE A 402 -3.56 15.52 10.88
CA PHE A 402 -4.02 14.14 10.99
C PHE A 402 -4.42 13.77 12.43
N CYS A 403 -3.56 14.07 13.41
CA CYS A 403 -3.78 13.71 14.80
C CYS A 403 -5.13 14.18 15.41
N PRO A 404 -5.55 15.45 15.27
CA PRO A 404 -6.82 15.95 15.79
C PRO A 404 -8.04 15.61 14.92
N THR A 405 -7.88 14.97 13.77
CA THR A 405 -8.98 14.73 12.85
C THR A 405 -9.85 13.56 13.34
N VAL A 406 -10.94 13.87 14.03
CA VAL A 406 -11.81 12.88 14.71
C VAL A 406 -12.88 12.28 13.77
N LYS A 407 -13.04 12.79 12.54
CA LYS A 407 -14.24 12.48 11.71
C LYS A 407 -14.06 12.27 10.22
N THR A 408 -12.86 12.38 9.66
CA THR A 408 -12.65 11.99 8.26
C THR A 408 -11.86 10.70 8.23
N CYS A 409 -12.49 9.64 7.75
CA CYS A 409 -11.75 8.68 6.94
C CYS A 409 -11.18 9.53 5.80
N LEU A 410 -9.86 9.59 5.66
CA LEU A 410 -9.28 10.06 4.42
C LEU A 410 -9.80 9.18 3.29
#